data_AF-A0A1S3IZI2-F1
#
_entry.id   AF-A0A1S3IZI2-F1
#
_cell.length_a   1.000
_cell.length_b   1.000
_cell.length_c   1.000
_cell.angle_alpha   90.00
_cell.angle_beta   90.00
_cell.angle_gamma   90.00
#
_symmetry.space_group_name_H-M   'P 1'
#
loop_
_entity.id
_entity.type
_entity.pdbx_description
1 polymer ?
#
loop_
_entity_poly.entity_id
_entity_poly.type
_entity_poly.pdbx_seq_one_letter_code
_entity_poly.pdbx_strand_id
1 'polypeptide(L)'
;MLGKVVKVASLYVACIALMGVMSCDEAAGEACSTSQYQVAYNYRDELAQSTCTAMSGRSGWVFAVRRTCSSEAPTCAEICGSSALSAQDGQVSRGGLECFNALHVYIERPQLSEDTSKDTAKLGLKMFRYDSCNGRHCGPNFCCCRSK
;
A
#
# COMPACT_ATOMS: atom_id res chain seq x y z
N MET A 1 -9.95 31.19 -50.99
CA MET A 1 -11.07 30.26 -50.71
C MET A 1 -10.86 29.70 -49.32
N LEU A 2 -11.88 29.81 -48.47
CA LEU A 2 -11.88 29.43 -47.06
C LEU A 2 -11.65 27.92 -46.89
N GLY A 3 -10.69 27.52 -46.05
CA GLY A 3 -10.58 26.18 -45.48
C GLY A 3 -10.69 26.26 -43.97
N LYS A 4 -11.79 25.75 -43.42
CA LYS A 4 -12.15 25.82 -41.98
C LYS A 4 -11.19 24.98 -41.13
N VAL A 5 -10.64 25.58 -40.07
CA VAL A 5 -10.03 24.84 -38.96
C VAL A 5 -11.18 24.24 -38.13
N VAL A 6 -11.39 22.93 -38.27
CA VAL A 6 -12.35 22.20 -37.44
C VAL A 6 -11.69 21.96 -36.08
N LYS A 7 -12.15 22.68 -35.05
CA LYS A 7 -11.86 22.36 -33.64
C LYS A 7 -12.54 21.05 -33.29
N VAL A 8 -11.79 19.95 -33.24
CA VAL A 8 -12.25 18.69 -32.64
C VAL A 8 -11.95 18.77 -31.13
N ALA A 9 -12.79 19.50 -30.41
CA ALA A 9 -12.82 19.47 -28.96
C ALA A 9 -13.92 18.50 -28.51
N SER A 10 -13.68 17.85 -27.37
CA SER A 10 -14.69 17.16 -26.55
C SER A 10 -15.27 15.87 -27.13
N LEU A 11 -14.53 14.77 -26.96
CA LEU A 11 -15.14 13.44 -26.74
C LEU A 11 -14.16 12.43 -26.12
N TYR A 12 -12.85 12.64 -26.26
CA TYR A 12 -11.82 11.69 -25.79
C TYR A 12 -11.59 11.65 -24.26
N VAL A 13 -12.00 12.68 -23.52
CA VAL A 13 -11.72 12.79 -22.07
C VAL A 13 -12.56 11.82 -21.23
N ALA A 14 -13.65 11.27 -21.78
CA ALA A 14 -14.56 10.40 -21.01
C ALA A 14 -14.19 8.90 -21.03
N CYS A 15 -13.30 8.44 -21.91
CA CYS A 15 -12.81 7.06 -21.89
C CYS A 15 -11.60 6.84 -20.95
N ILE A 16 -11.27 7.82 -20.10
CA ILE A 16 -10.15 7.74 -19.12
C ILE A 16 -10.59 7.05 -17.81
N ALA A 17 -11.71 6.34 -17.81
CA ALA A 17 -12.14 5.56 -16.65
C ALA A 17 -12.15 4.08 -17.00
N LEU A 18 -11.08 3.37 -16.59
CA LEU A 18 -10.94 1.92 -16.32
C LEU A 18 -9.72 1.25 -17.00
N MET A 19 -8.50 1.61 -16.55
CA MET A 19 -7.25 0.80 -16.70
C MET A 19 -6.28 1.13 -17.84
N GLY A 20 -5.84 2.38 -17.96
CA GLY A 20 -4.54 2.70 -18.56
C GLY A 20 -4.54 3.91 -19.48
N VAL A 21 -3.39 4.59 -19.53
CA VAL A 21 -3.15 5.67 -20.50
C VAL A 21 -2.47 5.03 -21.71
N MET A 22 -3.17 4.98 -22.85
CA MET A 22 -2.53 4.65 -24.13
C MET A 22 -1.82 5.90 -24.64
N SER A 23 -0.49 5.85 -24.67
CA SER A 23 0.35 6.84 -25.36
C SER A 23 0.81 6.21 -26.68
N CYS A 24 0.47 6.83 -27.80
CA CYS A 24 0.89 6.40 -29.13
C CYS A 24 1.79 7.51 -29.71
N ASP A 25 3.06 7.19 -30.01
CA ASP A 25 3.89 8.05 -30.85
C ASP A 25 3.58 7.73 -32.32
N GLU A 26 3.05 8.69 -33.07
CA GLU A 26 2.68 8.54 -34.50
C GLU A 26 3.88 8.51 -35.46
N ALA A 27 5.11 8.34 -34.96
CA ALA A 27 6.30 8.28 -35.80
C ALA A 27 6.88 6.85 -35.82
N ALA A 28 6.54 6.14 -36.89
CA ALA A 28 7.04 4.83 -37.32
C ALA A 28 6.40 3.58 -36.66
N GLY A 29 5.54 2.92 -37.44
CA GLY A 29 5.39 1.46 -37.47
C GLY A 29 5.10 0.76 -36.13
N GLU A 30 3.80 0.55 -35.86
CA GLU A 30 3.23 -0.46 -34.96
C GLU A 30 4.09 -0.92 -33.77
N ALA A 31 4.01 -0.18 -32.67
CA ALA A 31 4.02 -0.77 -31.35
C ALA A 31 3.26 0.12 -30.36
N CYS A 32 1.92 -0.06 -30.27
CA CYS A 32 1.21 0.37 -29.08
C CYS A 32 1.65 -0.52 -27.92
N SER A 33 2.60 -0.08 -27.13
CA SER A 33 2.94 -0.73 -25.87
C SER A 33 1.95 -0.25 -24.81
N THR A 34 1.13 -1.16 -24.28
CA THR A 34 0.54 -0.94 -22.96
C THR A 34 1.69 -0.81 -21.99
N SER A 35 1.98 0.42 -21.54
CA SER A 35 2.68 0.63 -20.29
C SER A 35 1.82 -0.04 -19.23
N GLN A 36 2.15 -1.30 -18.90
CA GLN A 36 1.75 -1.86 -17.63
C GLN A 36 2.36 -0.92 -16.62
N TYR A 37 1.54 -0.03 -16.07
CA TYR A 37 1.83 0.61 -14.81
C TYR A 37 1.95 -0.57 -13.85
N GLN A 38 3.17 -1.10 -13.70
CA GLN A 38 3.50 -1.96 -12.60
C GLN A 38 3.39 -1.05 -11.38
N VAL A 39 2.15 -0.92 -10.87
CA VAL A 39 1.97 -0.74 -9.43
C VAL A 39 2.75 -1.91 -8.89
N ALA A 40 3.97 -1.66 -8.41
CA ALA A 40 4.83 -2.70 -7.89
C ALA A 40 4.03 -3.38 -6.78
N TYR A 41 3.48 -4.56 -7.08
CA TYR A 41 2.59 -5.26 -6.19
C TYR A 41 3.36 -5.54 -4.90
N ASN A 42 3.06 -4.79 -3.85
CA ASN A 42 3.77 -4.88 -2.60
C ASN A 42 2.92 -5.66 -1.60
N TYR A 43 2.96 -6.99 -1.76
CA TYR A 43 2.23 -7.92 -0.90
C TYR A 43 2.50 -7.71 0.60
N ARG A 44 3.60 -7.03 0.98
CA ARG A 44 3.94 -6.78 2.39
C ARG A 44 3.02 -5.75 2.99
N ASP A 45 2.72 -4.68 2.26
CA ASP A 45 1.80 -3.63 2.72
C ASP A 45 0.39 -4.21 2.85
N GLU A 46 -0.04 -5.00 1.87
CA GLU A 46 -1.35 -5.66 1.88
C GLU A 46 -1.48 -6.66 3.03
N LEU A 47 -0.44 -7.48 3.26
CA LEU A 47 -0.42 -8.42 4.38
C LEU A 47 -0.43 -7.70 5.73
N ALA A 48 0.37 -6.63 5.87
CA ALA A 48 0.40 -5.82 7.09
C ALA A 48 -0.96 -5.13 7.32
N GLN A 49 -1.53 -4.50 6.29
CA GLN A 49 -2.82 -3.82 6.36
C GLN A 49 -3.96 -4.77 6.75
N SER A 50 -4.02 -5.93 6.10
CA SER A 50 -5.01 -6.97 6.40
C SER A 50 -4.88 -7.44 7.85
N THR A 51 -3.66 -7.71 8.30
CA THR A 51 -3.39 -8.18 9.66
C THR A 51 -3.73 -7.11 10.70
N CYS A 52 -3.28 -5.87 10.53
CA CYS A 52 -3.60 -4.79 11.46
C CYS A 52 -5.11 -4.58 11.56
N THR A 53 -5.81 -4.55 10.42
CA THR A 53 -7.29 -4.39 10.39
C THR A 53 -7.97 -5.51 11.17
N ALA A 54 -7.60 -6.77 10.93
CA ALA A 54 -8.14 -7.92 11.64
C ALA A 54 -7.85 -7.89 13.15
N MET A 55 -6.68 -7.38 13.56
CA MET A 55 -6.27 -7.33 14.96
C MET A 55 -6.87 -6.15 15.75
N SER A 56 -7.43 -5.13 15.09
CA SER A 56 -7.87 -3.90 15.77
C SER A 56 -8.90 -4.18 16.87
N GLY A 57 -9.79 -5.16 16.65
CA GLY A 57 -10.85 -5.54 17.59
C GLY A 57 -11.88 -4.43 17.90
N ARG A 58 -11.75 -3.26 17.26
CA ARG A 58 -12.58 -2.07 17.41
C ARG A 58 -12.96 -1.54 16.03
N SER A 59 -14.16 -0.97 15.91
CA SER A 59 -14.55 -0.17 14.75
C SER A 59 -13.68 1.08 14.65
N GLY A 60 -13.29 1.46 13.44
CA GLY A 60 -12.51 2.66 13.19
C GLY A 60 -11.60 2.51 11.97
N TRP A 61 -10.87 3.56 11.66
CA TRP A 61 -9.88 3.53 10.59
C TRP A 61 -8.61 2.86 11.09
N VAL A 62 -8.06 1.94 10.30
CA VAL A 62 -6.84 1.20 10.64
C VAL A 62 -5.86 1.33 9.48
N PHE A 63 -4.60 1.59 9.82
CA PHE A 63 -3.52 1.77 8.87
C PHE A 63 -2.32 0.94 9.29
N ALA A 64 -1.74 0.21 8.33
CA ALA A 64 -0.40 -0.34 8.44
C ALA A 64 0.61 0.68 7.93
N VAL A 65 1.49 1.14 8.81
CA VAL A 65 2.48 2.18 8.49
C VAL A 65 3.87 1.57 8.51
N ARG A 66 4.64 1.73 7.44
CA ARG A 66 6.01 1.21 7.37
C ARG A 66 6.89 1.85 8.44
N ARG A 67 7.80 1.05 9.00
CA ARG A 67 8.83 1.48 9.95
C ARG A 67 10.21 1.07 9.44
N THR A 68 11.13 2.02 9.39
CA THR A 68 12.52 1.75 9.04
C THR A 68 13.25 1.06 10.19
N CYS A 69 14.12 0.09 9.89
CA CYS A 69 15.05 -0.47 10.86
C CYS A 69 16.31 0.40 10.91
N SER A 70 16.51 1.10 12.02
CA SER A 70 17.76 1.77 12.37
C SER A 70 17.85 1.93 13.90
N SER A 71 19.06 2.21 14.42
CA SER A 71 19.27 2.49 15.85
C SER A 71 18.54 3.74 16.34
N GLU A 72 18.20 4.64 15.42
CA GLU A 72 17.51 5.91 15.68
C GLU A 72 16.05 5.88 15.22
N ALA A 73 15.55 4.72 14.79
CA ALA A 73 14.20 4.61 14.25
C ALA A 73 13.16 4.89 15.33
N PRO A 74 12.17 5.77 15.06
CA PRO A 74 11.10 6.03 16.02
C PRO A 74 10.31 4.74 16.31
N THR A 75 9.78 4.65 17.51
CA THR A 75 8.85 3.59 17.92
C THR A 75 7.52 3.71 17.17
N CYS A 76 6.74 2.62 17.13
CA CYS A 76 5.41 2.68 16.53
C CYS A 76 4.45 3.60 17.29
N ALA A 77 4.64 3.76 18.61
CA ALA A 77 3.91 4.74 19.40
C ALA A 77 4.19 6.17 18.93
N GLU A 78 5.46 6.51 18.69
CA GLU A 78 5.86 7.83 18.15
C GLU A 78 5.37 8.04 16.71
N ILE A 79 5.46 7.02 15.85
CA ILE A 79 4.99 7.08 14.46
C ILE A 79 3.47 7.30 14.41
N CYS A 80 2.68 6.44 15.06
CA CYS A 80 1.22 6.56 15.04
C CYS A 80 0.75 7.82 15.78
N GLY A 81 1.47 8.27 16.81
CA GLY A 81 1.15 9.50 17.54
C GLY A 81 1.49 10.80 16.80
N SER A 82 2.19 10.72 15.67
CA SER A 82 2.62 11.89 14.89
C SER A 82 1.43 12.59 14.24
N SER A 83 1.30 13.90 14.48
CA SER A 83 0.28 14.74 13.82
C SER A 83 0.49 14.80 12.30
N ALA A 84 1.74 14.71 11.84
CA ALA A 84 2.07 14.68 10.42
C ALA A 84 1.57 13.40 9.74
N LEU A 85 1.45 12.29 10.47
CA LEU A 85 0.85 11.06 9.95
C LEU A 85 -0.67 11.20 9.83
N SER A 86 -1.35 11.62 10.91
CA SER A 86 -2.81 11.77 10.88
C SER A 86 -3.28 12.85 9.90
N ALA A 87 -2.47 13.90 9.66
CA ALA A 87 -2.80 14.95 8.71
C ALA A 87 -2.89 14.47 7.24
N GLN A 88 -2.41 13.26 6.94
CA GLN A 88 -2.48 12.66 5.59
C GLN A 88 -3.89 12.20 5.22
N ASP A 89 -4.81 12.06 6.18
CA ASP A 89 -6.17 11.62 5.94
C ASP A 89 -7.19 12.47 6.73
N GLY A 90 -8.16 13.04 6.02
CA GLY A 90 -9.15 13.96 6.59
C GLY A 90 -10.01 13.34 7.70
N GLN A 91 -10.25 12.03 7.68
CA GLN A 91 -11.08 11.32 8.66
C GLN A 91 -10.37 11.18 10.02
N VAL A 92 -9.05 11.15 10.04
CA VAL A 92 -8.25 10.98 11.27
C VAL A 92 -7.43 12.21 11.63
N SER A 93 -7.35 13.21 10.75
CA SER A 93 -6.61 14.46 10.96
C SER A 93 -6.90 15.17 12.29
N ARG A 94 -8.17 15.17 12.72
CA ARG A 94 -8.63 15.87 13.94
C ARG A 94 -8.49 15.02 15.21
N GLY A 95 -8.74 13.70 15.11
CA GLY A 95 -8.70 12.77 16.25
C GLY A 95 -7.30 12.21 16.52
N GLY A 96 -6.44 12.21 15.51
CA GLY A 96 -5.14 11.55 15.56
C GLY A 96 -5.24 10.03 15.45
N LEU A 97 -4.07 9.41 15.45
CA LEU A 97 -3.94 7.95 15.45
C LEU A 97 -3.25 7.51 16.75
N GLU A 98 -3.49 6.26 17.14
CA GLU A 98 -2.76 5.57 18.19
C GLU A 98 -2.22 4.24 17.67
N CYS A 99 -1.11 3.80 18.24
CA CYS A 99 -0.58 2.47 17.97
C CYS A 99 -1.25 1.45 18.88
N PHE A 100 -1.59 0.29 18.32
CA PHE A 100 -2.08 -0.85 19.10
C PHE A 100 -1.30 -2.15 18.88
N ASN A 101 -0.44 -2.21 17.86
CA ASN A 101 0.49 -3.33 17.65
C ASN A 101 1.62 -2.95 16.71
N ALA A 102 2.61 -3.83 16.57
CA ALA A 102 3.63 -3.74 15.55
C ALA A 102 3.92 -5.12 14.95
N LEU A 103 4.35 -5.15 13.69
CA LEU A 103 4.55 -6.36 12.90
C LEU A 103 5.96 -6.40 12.32
N HIS A 104 6.52 -7.60 12.20
CA HIS A 104 7.56 -7.91 11.23
C HIS A 104 6.96 -8.74 10.10
N VAL A 105 6.85 -8.18 8.91
CA VAL A 105 6.53 -8.94 7.70
C VAL A 105 7.83 -9.44 7.08
N TYR A 106 8.00 -10.76 7.03
CA TYR A 106 9.22 -11.37 6.49
C TYR A 106 9.18 -11.38 4.97
N ILE A 107 10.35 -11.12 4.40
CA ILE A 107 10.59 -11.10 2.96
C ILE A 107 11.14 -12.45 2.51
N GLU A 108 11.27 -12.66 1.20
CA GLU A 108 11.89 -13.88 0.64
C GLU A 108 11.26 -15.18 1.16
N ARG A 109 9.95 -15.12 1.41
CA ARG A 109 9.14 -16.29 1.79
C ARG A 109 8.57 -16.96 0.54
N PRO A 110 8.47 -18.29 0.51
CA PRO A 110 7.78 -18.99 -0.56
C PRO A 110 6.34 -18.49 -0.67
N GLN A 111 5.93 -18.08 -1.87
CA GLN A 111 4.51 -17.98 -2.21
C GLN A 111 4.04 -19.37 -2.60
N LEU A 112 3.01 -19.85 -1.92
CA LEU A 112 2.42 -21.14 -2.23
C LEU A 112 1.66 -21.03 -3.55
N SER A 113 1.72 -22.09 -4.34
CA SER A 113 1.01 -22.25 -5.60
C SER A 113 -0.49 -22.15 -5.39
N GLU A 114 -1.19 -21.61 -6.39
CA GLU A 114 -2.65 -21.68 -6.47
C GLU A 114 -3.14 -23.14 -6.53
N ASP A 115 -2.31 -24.06 -7.02
CA ASP A 115 -2.57 -25.50 -6.98
C ASP A 115 -2.28 -26.07 -5.59
N THR A 116 -3.34 -26.15 -4.78
CA THR A 116 -3.30 -26.65 -3.40
C THR A 116 -2.76 -28.08 -3.25
N SER A 117 -2.73 -28.88 -4.33
CA SER A 117 -2.18 -30.25 -4.29
C SER A 117 -0.65 -30.28 -4.21
N LYS A 118 0.04 -29.23 -4.68
CA LYS A 118 1.52 -29.18 -4.78
C LYS A 118 2.22 -28.73 -3.51
N ASP A 119 1.50 -28.01 -2.64
CA ASP A 119 2.06 -27.34 -1.46
C ASP A 119 1.45 -27.81 -0.14
N THR A 120 0.90 -29.03 -0.14
CA THR A 120 0.48 -29.69 1.10
C THR A 120 1.62 -29.72 2.11
N ALA A 121 1.35 -29.28 3.35
CA ALA A 121 2.29 -29.21 4.46
C ALA A 121 3.53 -28.30 4.26
N LYS A 122 3.42 -27.25 3.43
CA LYS A 122 4.47 -26.23 3.27
C LYS A 122 4.15 -24.93 3.99
N LEU A 123 5.18 -24.25 4.50
CA LEU A 123 5.07 -22.92 5.09
C LEU A 123 5.09 -21.85 4.01
N GLY A 124 4.06 -21.00 3.99
CA GLY A 124 4.00 -19.82 3.11
C GLY A 124 4.60 -18.56 3.73
N LEU A 125 3.85 -17.46 3.59
CA LEU A 125 4.16 -16.16 4.18
C LEU A 125 4.30 -16.25 5.70
N LYS A 126 5.19 -15.43 6.25
CA LYS A 126 5.52 -15.42 7.68
C LYS A 126 5.45 -13.99 8.19
N MET A 127 4.83 -13.80 9.35
CA MET A 127 4.86 -12.55 10.09
C MET A 127 5.11 -12.82 11.57
N PHE A 128 5.67 -11.84 12.26
CA PHE A 128 5.76 -11.83 13.72
C PHE A 128 4.97 -10.65 14.27
N ARG A 129 4.17 -10.91 15.31
CA ARG A 129 3.37 -9.92 16.03
C ARG A 129 4.08 -9.59 17.33
N TYR A 130 4.32 -8.30 17.58
CA TYR A 130 5.10 -7.86 18.74
C TYR A 130 4.28 -7.62 20.00
N ASP A 131 2.98 -7.37 19.88
CA ASP A 131 2.12 -6.98 21.01
C ASP A 131 2.67 -5.80 21.82
N SER A 132 3.40 -4.92 21.12
CA SER A 132 4.03 -3.75 21.70
C SER A 132 4.22 -2.67 20.63
N CYS A 133 4.14 -1.42 21.06
CA CYS A 133 4.36 -0.24 20.24
C CYS A 133 5.68 0.48 20.54
N ASN A 134 6.40 0.05 21.59
CA ASN A 134 7.53 0.78 22.18
C ASN A 134 8.90 0.18 21.82
N GLY A 135 8.94 -0.81 20.92
CA GLY A 135 10.18 -1.43 20.47
C GLY A 135 11.07 -0.44 19.70
N ARG A 136 12.31 -0.24 20.16
CA ARG A 136 13.34 0.57 19.50
C ARG A 136 14.35 -0.25 18.68
N HIS A 137 14.26 -1.57 18.73
CA HIS A 137 15.17 -2.46 18.00
C HIS A 137 14.75 -2.61 16.53
N CYS A 138 15.69 -3.13 15.74
CA CYS A 138 15.38 -3.69 14.43
C CYS A 138 14.59 -4.97 14.62
N GLY A 139 13.34 -4.92 14.21
CA GLY A 139 12.37 -5.98 14.45
C GLY A 139 11.07 -5.58 13.78
N PRO A 140 10.25 -4.71 14.39
CA PRO A 140 9.07 -4.22 13.71
C PRO A 140 9.43 -3.40 12.46
N ASN A 141 8.87 -3.79 11.32
CA ASN A 141 8.96 -3.08 10.04
C ASN A 141 7.60 -2.51 9.57
N PHE A 142 6.53 -2.80 10.31
CA PHE A 142 5.23 -2.15 10.20
C PHE A 142 4.64 -1.82 11.58
N CYS A 143 3.92 -0.71 11.66
CA CYS A 143 3.16 -0.26 12.81
C CYS A 143 1.67 -0.39 12.51
N CYS A 144 0.91 -0.95 13.45
CA CYS A 144 -0.55 -0.97 13.36
C CYS A 144 -1.10 0.26 14.08
N CYS A 145 -1.53 1.24 13.29
CA CYS A 145 -2.14 2.47 13.77
C CYS A 145 -3.67 2.41 13.59
N ARG A 146 -4.42 3.00 14.53
CA ARG A 146 -5.87 3.17 14.39
C ARG A 146 -6.32 4.55 14.84
N SER A 147 -7.49 4.98 14.39
CA SER A 147 -8.16 6.17 14.94
C SER A 147 -8.37 6.02 16.45
N LYS A 148 -8.11 7.08 17.21
CA LYS A 148 -8.33 7.12 18.67
C LYS A 148 -9.81 6.98 19.03
#